data_AF-A0A075AMM1-F1
#
_entry.id   AF-A0A075AMM1-F1
#
_cell.length_a   1.000
_cell.length_b   1.000
_cell.length_c   1.000
_cell.angle_alpha   90.00
_cell.angle_beta   90.00
_cell.angle_gamma   90.00
#
_symmetry.space_group_name_H-M   'P 1'
#
loop_
_entity.id
_entity.type
_entity.pdbx_description
1 polymer ?
#
loop_
_entity_poly.entity_id
_entity_poly.type
_entity_poly.pdbx_seq_one_letter_code
_entity_poly.pdbx_strand_id
1 'polypeptide(L)'
;MAGNEIDPNPVGALTTENRDSWANMIKYSKVNEESLEKISNSLFLVCLDDSSPVTREETGRKLWHGDGKNRFFDKSMQFIVFENGKAGFNGEHSAMDATPTIRLFEFILEK
;
A
#
# COMPACT_ATOMS: atom_id res chain seq x y z
N MET A 1 3.27 11.43 -0.12
CA MET A 1 3.17 11.01 -1.54
C MET A 1 4.56 10.85 -2.11
N ALA A 2 4.71 10.25 -3.30
CA ALA A 2 5.99 10.21 -4.02
C ALA A 2 6.56 11.63 -4.22
N GLY A 3 7.89 11.74 -4.22
CA GLY A 3 8.66 12.98 -4.31
C GLY A 3 9.57 13.21 -3.10
N ASN A 4 10.52 14.13 -3.27
CA ASN A 4 11.47 14.51 -2.20
C ASN A 4 10.82 15.30 -1.05
N GLU A 5 9.56 15.70 -1.18
CA GLU A 5 8.82 16.42 -0.16
C GLU A 5 8.07 15.45 0.76
N ILE A 6 8.36 15.54 2.05
CA ILE A 6 7.66 14.75 3.06
C ILE A 6 6.29 15.39 3.27
N ASP A 7 5.23 14.66 2.91
CA ASP A 7 3.87 15.01 3.31
C ASP A 7 3.81 15.09 4.84
N PRO A 8 3.48 16.25 5.44
CA PRO A 8 3.44 16.40 6.89
C PRO A 8 2.36 15.54 7.53
N ASN A 9 1.37 15.06 6.76
CA ASN A 9 0.24 14.26 7.25
C ASN A 9 0.02 13.03 6.36
N PRO A 10 0.86 11.98 6.45
CA PRO A 10 0.71 10.78 5.63
C PRO A 10 -0.51 9.98 6.09
N VAL A 11 -1.68 10.25 5.49
CA VAL A 11 -2.97 9.61 5.86
C VAL A 11 -2.90 8.10 5.81
N GLY A 12 -2.16 7.54 4.84
CA GLY A 12 -1.97 6.10 4.72
C GLY A 12 -1.31 5.44 5.94
N ALA A 13 -0.46 6.17 6.68
CA ALA A 13 0.15 5.67 7.91
C ALA A 13 -0.90 5.34 8.98
N LEU A 14 -2.05 6.02 8.98
CA LEU A 14 -3.11 5.77 9.96
C LEU A 14 -3.69 4.36 9.86
N THR A 15 -3.54 3.70 8.70
CA THR A 15 -3.96 2.31 8.49
C THR A 15 -3.09 1.29 9.25
N THR A 16 -1.96 1.71 9.83
CA THR A 16 -1.14 0.86 10.71
C THR A 16 -1.54 0.92 12.18
N GLU A 17 -2.47 1.81 12.54
CA GLU A 17 -2.92 1.90 13.94
C GLU A 17 -3.76 0.68 14.33
N ASN A 18 -3.92 0.50 15.64
CA ASN A 18 -4.96 -0.31 16.25
C ASN A 18 -6.31 -0.10 15.54
N ARG A 19 -6.98 -1.22 15.23
CA ARG A 19 -8.20 -1.24 14.43
C ARG A 19 -9.33 -0.42 15.04
N ASP A 20 -9.47 -0.43 16.36
CA ASP A 20 -10.52 0.32 17.05
C ASP A 20 -10.25 1.83 17.02
N SER A 21 -8.99 2.24 17.25
CA SER A 21 -8.57 3.63 17.09
C SER A 21 -8.82 4.13 15.67
N TRP A 22 -8.37 3.36 14.67
CA TRP A 22 -8.51 3.72 13.26
C TRP A 22 -9.98 3.81 12.83
N ALA A 23 -10.82 2.84 13.22
CA ALA A 23 -12.24 2.84 12.90
C ALA A 23 -12.98 4.06 13.47
N ASN A 24 -12.54 4.59 14.62
CA ASN A 24 -13.08 5.84 15.17
C ASN A 24 -12.61 7.05 14.37
N MET A 25 -11.34 7.07 13.93
CA MET A 25 -10.75 8.15 13.11
C MET A 25 -11.48 8.39 11.77
N ILE A 26 -12.00 7.33 11.16
CA ILE A 26 -12.75 7.41 9.90
C ILE A 26 -14.04 8.23 10.05
N LYS A 27 -14.70 8.15 11.21
CA LYS A 27 -16.05 8.70 11.43
C LYS A 27 -16.08 10.20 11.74
N TYR A 28 -14.93 10.86 11.92
CA TYR A 28 -14.89 12.26 12.34
C TYR A 28 -15.29 13.26 11.25
N SER A 29 -15.25 12.89 9.97
CA SER A 29 -15.54 13.81 8.86
C SER A 29 -16.14 13.10 7.67
N LYS A 30 -17.18 13.69 7.09
CA LYS A 30 -17.80 13.20 5.86
C LYS A 30 -16.84 13.20 4.66
N VAL A 31 -15.90 14.15 4.62
CA VAL A 31 -14.86 14.18 3.58
C VAL A 31 -13.91 12.98 3.70
N ASN A 32 -13.62 12.53 4.93
CA ASN A 32 -12.79 11.35 5.15
C ASN A 32 -13.53 10.09 4.67
N GLU A 33 -14.80 9.94 5.04
CA GLU A 33 -15.64 8.83 4.61
C GLU A 33 -15.71 8.73 3.09
N GLU A 34 -16.01 9.83 2.38
CA GLU A 34 -16.08 9.85 0.92
C GLU A 34 -14.72 9.57 0.25
N SER A 35 -13.62 10.04 0.84
CA SER A 35 -12.27 9.80 0.31
C SER A 35 -11.84 8.34 0.52
N LEU A 36 -12.15 7.78 1.68
CA LEU A 36 -11.85 6.39 2.04
C LEU A 36 -12.72 5.41 1.26
N GLU A 37 -13.97 5.77 0.98
CA GLU A 37 -14.86 4.99 0.11
C GLU A 37 -14.27 4.89 -1.31
N LYS A 38 -13.74 5.97 -1.87
CA LYS A 38 -13.05 5.94 -3.17
C LYS A 38 -11.82 5.02 -3.17
N ILE A 39 -11.02 5.07 -2.10
CA ILE A 39 -9.86 4.17 -1.94
C ILE A 39 -10.32 2.71 -1.82
N SER A 40 -11.34 2.46 -1.01
CA SER A 40 -11.93 1.13 -0.81
C SER A 40 -12.48 0.55 -2.12
N ASN A 41 -13.21 1.35 -2.90
CA ASN A 41 -13.84 0.94 -4.16
C ASN A 41 -12.88 0.86 -5.36
N SER A 42 -11.65 1.37 -5.25
CA SER A 42 -10.63 1.17 -6.30
C SER A 42 -10.33 -0.32 -6.52
N LEU A 43 -9.77 -0.72 -7.66
CA LEU A 43 -9.41 -2.13 -7.88
C LEU A 43 -8.19 -2.54 -7.04
N PHE A 44 -7.16 -1.71 -7.06
CA PHE A 44 -5.89 -1.89 -6.37
C PHE A 44 -5.20 -0.52 -6.26
N LEU A 45 -4.14 -0.44 -5.46
CA LEU A 45 -3.29 0.74 -5.40
C LEU A 45 -1.97 0.50 -6.12
N VAL A 46 -1.41 1.59 -6.66
CA VAL A 46 -0.05 1.64 -7.20
C VAL A 46 0.74 2.66 -6.39
N CYS A 47 1.74 2.17 -5.65
CA CYS A 47 2.66 2.97 -4.85
C CYS A 47 3.93 3.23 -5.66
N LEU A 48 4.11 4.47 -6.12
CA LEU A 48 5.34 4.90 -6.77
C LEU A 48 6.30 5.39 -5.68
N ASP A 49 7.39 4.66 -5.45
CA ASP A 49 8.36 4.94 -4.39
C ASP A 49 9.65 5.54 -4.97
N ASP A 50 10.13 6.64 -4.38
CA ASP A 50 11.39 7.29 -4.78
C ASP A 50 12.65 6.61 -4.22
N SER A 51 12.49 5.45 -3.58
CA SER A 51 13.63 4.69 -3.08
C SER A 51 14.13 3.73 -4.15
N SER A 52 15.45 3.56 -4.21
CA SER A 52 16.13 2.67 -5.15
C SER A 52 16.84 1.51 -4.41
N PRO A 53 16.11 0.57 -3.77
CA PRO A 53 16.73 -0.50 -2.98
C PRO A 53 17.59 -1.41 -3.88
N VAL A 54 18.75 -1.83 -3.38
CA VAL A 54 19.73 -2.62 -4.15
C VAL A 54 19.69 -4.09 -3.74
N THR A 55 19.70 -4.38 -2.45
CA THR A 55 19.73 -5.75 -1.96
C THR A 55 18.33 -6.37 -1.87
N ARG A 56 18.24 -7.71 -1.84
CA ARG A 56 16.96 -8.41 -1.61
C ARG A 56 16.37 -8.07 -0.26
N GLU A 57 17.20 -7.91 0.76
CA GLU A 57 16.76 -7.54 2.11
C GLU A 57 16.15 -6.14 2.13
N GLU A 58 16.84 -5.15 1.54
CA GLU A 58 16.32 -3.79 1.42
C GLU A 58 14.99 -3.76 0.67
N THR A 59 14.93 -4.47 -0.46
CA THR A 59 13.71 -4.59 -1.28
C THR A 59 12.59 -5.21 -0.45
N GLY A 60 12.86 -6.31 0.27
CA GLY A 60 11.89 -7.00 1.11
C GLY A 60 11.35 -6.11 2.23
N ARG A 61 12.21 -5.39 2.97
CA ARG A 61 11.80 -4.44 4.02
C ARG A 61 10.93 -3.32 3.46
N LYS A 62 11.31 -2.75 2.31
CA LYS A 62 10.56 -1.68 1.64
C LYS A 62 9.19 -2.16 1.12
N LEU A 63 9.10 -3.39 0.62
CA LEU A 63 7.83 -3.99 0.21
C LEU A 63 6.92 -4.34 1.39
N TRP A 64 7.50 -4.78 2.51
CA TRP A 64 6.74 -5.18 3.68
C TRP A 64 6.08 -3.99 4.38
N HIS A 65 6.87 -3.04 4.88
CA HIS A 65 6.35 -1.95 5.72
C HIS A 65 6.63 -0.56 5.16
N GLY A 66 7.55 -0.43 4.20
CA GLY A 66 7.92 0.88 3.64
C GLY A 66 8.45 1.83 4.72
N ASP A 67 8.14 3.12 4.58
CA ASP A 67 8.51 4.19 5.52
C ASP A 67 7.29 4.92 6.12
N GLY A 68 6.09 4.34 5.96
CA GLY A 68 4.82 4.92 6.42
C GLY A 68 4.26 6.04 5.55
N LYS A 69 4.95 6.48 4.48
CA LYS A 69 4.49 7.64 3.69
C LYS A 69 3.58 7.28 2.52
N ASN A 70 3.74 6.07 1.97
CA ASN A 70 3.18 5.71 0.67
C ASN A 70 2.55 4.31 0.66
N ARG A 71 1.81 3.97 1.72
CA ARG A 71 1.10 2.69 1.87
C ARG A 71 -0.31 2.92 2.41
N PHE A 72 -1.23 2.03 2.08
CA PHE A 72 -2.58 1.99 2.62
C PHE A 72 -2.95 0.53 2.93
N PHE A 73 -2.64 0.07 4.15
CA PHE A 73 -2.62 -1.35 4.50
C PHE A 73 -4.01 -2.01 4.57
N ASP A 74 -5.09 -1.23 4.62
CA ASP A 74 -6.45 -1.76 4.48
C ASP A 74 -6.78 -2.22 3.06
N LYS A 75 -5.99 -1.80 2.05
CA LYS A 75 -6.24 -2.22 0.67
C LYS A 75 -5.74 -3.64 0.46
N SER A 76 -6.62 -4.50 -0.07
CA SER A 76 -6.31 -5.89 -0.41
C SER A 76 -5.06 -6.05 -1.29
N MET A 77 -4.84 -5.13 -2.22
CA MET A 77 -3.79 -5.24 -3.22
C MET A 77 -3.10 -3.89 -3.45
N GLN A 78 -1.78 -3.86 -3.24
CA GLN A 78 -0.93 -2.71 -3.50
C GLN A 78 0.30 -3.16 -4.30
N PHE A 79 0.45 -2.63 -5.51
CA PHE A 79 1.65 -2.80 -6.32
C PHE A 79 2.62 -1.68 -6.01
N ILE A 80 3.88 -2.01 -5.74
CA ILE A 80 4.91 -1.04 -5.39
C ILE A 80 5.93 -1.02 -6.52
N VAL A 81 6.22 0.16 -7.05
CA VAL A 81 7.24 0.38 -8.09
C VAL A 81 8.25 1.38 -7.56
N PHE A 82 9.50 0.93 -7.46
CA PHE A 82 10.65 1.72 -7.03
C PHE A 82 11.21 2.53 -8.20
N GLU A 83 11.89 3.65 -7.89
CA GLU A 83 12.53 4.52 -8.88
C GLU A 83 13.47 3.76 -9.83
N ASN A 84 14.21 2.77 -9.32
CA ASN A 84 15.09 1.93 -10.12
C ASN A 84 14.37 0.85 -10.96
N GLY A 85 13.04 0.90 -11.05
CA GLY A 85 12.20 -0.02 -11.83
C GLY A 85 11.95 -1.38 -11.17
N LYS A 86 12.52 -1.64 -9.98
CA LYS A 86 12.13 -2.83 -9.20
C LYS A 86 10.67 -2.68 -8.79
N ALA A 87 9.95 -3.80 -8.78
CA ALA A 87 8.56 -3.82 -8.37
C ALA A 87 8.26 -4.99 -7.43
N GLY A 88 7.17 -4.86 -6.69
CA GLY A 88 6.66 -5.93 -5.84
C GLY A 88 5.24 -5.65 -5.39
N PHE A 89 4.84 -6.34 -4.34
CA PHE A 89 3.45 -6.40 -3.89
C PHE A 89 3.34 -6.39 -2.38
N ASN A 90 2.32 -5.72 -1.89
CA ASN A 90 1.87 -5.78 -0.51
C ASN A 90 0.37 -6.13 -0.51
N GLY A 91 0.01 -7.21 0.17
CA GLY A 91 -1.35 -7.72 0.24
C GLY A 91 -1.86 -7.74 1.66
N GLU A 92 -3.10 -7.32 1.85
CA GLU A 92 -3.84 -7.51 3.09
C GLU A 92 -4.33 -8.97 3.15
N HIS A 93 -4.11 -9.64 4.28
CA HIS A 93 -4.20 -11.10 4.38
C HIS A 93 -5.58 -11.61 4.88
N SER A 94 -6.44 -10.73 5.41
CA SER A 94 -7.71 -11.16 6.03
C SER A 94 -8.70 -11.76 5.03
N ALA A 95 -8.72 -11.26 3.79
CA ALA A 95 -9.70 -11.66 2.78
C ALA A 95 -9.19 -12.73 1.81
N MET A 96 -7.89 -12.96 1.73
CA MET A 96 -7.28 -13.73 0.65
C MET A 96 -5.98 -14.41 1.09
N ASP A 97 -5.81 -15.69 0.72
CA ASP A 97 -4.53 -16.38 0.88
C ASP A 97 -3.55 -16.09 -0.29
N ALA A 98 -2.34 -16.63 -0.21
CA ALA A 98 -1.31 -16.37 -1.22
C ALA A 98 -1.61 -16.98 -2.60
N THR A 99 -2.49 -17.98 -2.71
CA THR A 99 -2.73 -18.75 -3.95
C THR A 99 -3.28 -17.89 -5.09
N PRO A 100 -4.40 -17.16 -4.95
CA PRO A 100 -4.88 -16.26 -6.01
C PRO A 100 -3.90 -15.14 -6.31
N THR A 101 -3.15 -14.67 -5.30
CA THR A 101 -2.10 -13.66 -5.49
C THR A 101 -0.99 -14.18 -6.41
N ILE A 102 -0.51 -15.40 -6.17
CA ILE A 102 0.50 -16.05 -7.02
C ILE A 102 -0.03 -16.24 -8.44
N ARG A 103 -1.27 -16.73 -8.60
CA ARG A 103 -1.88 -16.90 -9.93
C ARG A 103 -2.00 -15.60 -10.71
N LEU A 104 -2.33 -14.50 -10.01
CA LEU A 104 -2.33 -13.18 -10.62
C LEU A 104 -0.93 -12.78 -11.11
N PHE A 105 0.11 -13.00 -10.30
CA PHE A 105 1.48 -12.65 -10.71
C PHE A 105 1.98 -13.50 -11.87
N GLU A 106 1.67 -14.79 -11.89
CA GLU A 106 1.93 -15.66 -13.05
C GLU A 106 1.27 -15.07 -14.30
N PHE A 107 -0.03 -14.74 -14.24
CA PHE A 107 -0.74 -14.14 -15.38
C PHE A 107 -0.18 -12.79 -15.84
N ILE A 108 0.27 -11.92 -14.92
CA ILE A 108 0.83 -10.61 -15.27
C ILE A 108 2.23 -10.74 -15.90
N LEU A 109 3.02 -11.69 -15.43
CA LEU A 109 4.42 -11.87 -15.85
C LEU A 109 4.56 -12.77 -17.08
N GLU A 110 3.61 -13.69 -17.29
CA GLU A 110 3.50 -14.47 -18.52
C GLU A 110 3.01 -13.56 -19.66
N LYS A 111 3.71 -13.64 -20.79
CA LYS A 111 3.33 -12.99 -22.06
C LYS A 111 2.62 -13.97 -22.96
#